data_AF-A0A0F9KWK2-F1
#
_entry.id   AF-A0A0F9KWK2-F1
#
_cell.length_a   1.000
_cell.length_b   1.000
_cell.length_c   1.000
_cell.angle_alpha   90.00
_cell.angle_beta   90.00
_cell.angle_gamma   90.00
#
_symmetry.space_group_name_H-M   'P 1'
#
loop_
_entity.id
_entity.type
_entity.pdbx_description
1 polymer ?
#
loop_
_entity_poly.entity_id
_entity_poly.type
_entity_poly.pdbx_seq_one_letter_code
_entity_poly.pdbx_strand_id
1 'polypeptide(L)' 'MPYTIQSGDNLWNIWQAQGQSVSWSEFLALNSQFDNPSLIFPGQTVNLPGDAAAAAPTPSAPAPAPAPIAPAPTPSA' A
#
# COMPACT_ATOMS: atom_id res chain seq x y z
N MET A 1 -8.47 -11.71 -7.10
CA MET A 1 -7.07 -11.73 -7.57
C MET A 1 -6.16 -11.50 -6.38
N PRO A 2 -4.98 -12.13 -6.32
CA PRO A 2 -3.99 -11.80 -5.30
C PRO A 2 -3.45 -10.37 -5.48
N TYR A 3 -3.28 -9.63 -4.39
CA TYR A 3 -2.68 -8.28 -4.38
C TYR A 3 -1.27 -8.32 -3.83
N THR A 4 -0.31 -7.73 -4.54
CA THR A 4 1.07 -7.66 -4.08
C THR A 4 1.29 -6.39 -3.27
N ILE A 5 1.68 -6.53 -2.01
CA ILE A 5 1.98 -5.45 -1.08
C ILE A 5 3.11 -4.59 -1.64
N GLN A 6 2.96 -3.27 -1.60
CA GLN A 6 4.00 -2.32 -1.98
C GLN A 6 4.61 -1.66 -0.73
N SER A 7 5.75 -0.98 -0.90
CA SER A 7 6.41 -0.30 0.22
C SER A 7 5.51 0.82 0.74
N GLY A 8 5.14 0.72 2.02
CA GLY A 8 4.24 1.67 2.68
C GLY A 8 2.80 1.19 2.80
N ASP A 9 2.46 0.03 2.21
CA ASP A 9 1.18 -0.62 2.44
C ASP A 9 1.14 -1.38 3.77
N ASN A 10 -0.06 -1.49 4.30
CA ASN A 10 -0.41 -2.20 5.52
C ASN A 10 -1.74 -2.93 5.30
N LEU A 11 -1.89 -4.11 5.91
CA LEU A 11 -3.07 -4.96 5.72
C LEU A 11 -4.39 -4.24 6.01
N TRP A 12 -4.36 -3.31 6.96
CA TRP A 12 -5.51 -2.46 7.30
C TRP A 12 -5.97 -1.57 6.13
N ASN A 13 -5.04 -0.92 5.41
CA ASN A 13 -5.37 -0.08 4.27
C ASN A 13 -5.85 -0.92 3.08
N ILE A 14 -5.24 -2.08 2.85
CA ILE A 14 -5.64 -3.02 1.80
C ILE A 14 -7.06 -3.56 2.07
N TRP A 15 -7.36 -3.93 3.32
CA TRP A 15 -8.69 -4.37 3.72
C TRP A 15 -9.73 -3.25 3.60
N GLN A 16 -9.40 -2.02 4.03
CA GLN A 16 -10.29 -0.86 3.85
C GLN A 16 -10.54 -0.55 2.37
N ALA A 17 -9.53 -0.70 1.51
CA ALA A 17 -9.66 -0.48 0.07
C ALA A 17 -10.64 -1.46 -0.60
N GLN A 18 -10.87 -2.64 -0.01
CA GLN A 18 -11.90 -3.60 -0.44
C GLN A 18 -13.32 -3.21 -0.01
N GLY A 19 -13.51 -2.01 0.54
CA GLY A 19 -14.81 -1.51 0.98
C GLY A 19 -15.36 -2.26 2.21
N GLN A 20 -14.50 -2.97 2.96
CA GLN A 20 -14.89 -3.75 4.13
C GLN A 20 -15.94 -4.83 3.83
N SER A 21 -15.88 -5.43 2.62
CA SER A 21 -16.82 -6.47 2.18
C SER A 21 -16.81 -7.74 3.06
N VAL A 22 -15.73 -7.95 3.83
CA VAL A 22 -15.61 -9.03 4.81
C VAL A 22 -15.17 -8.47 6.16
N SER A 23 -15.47 -9.20 7.23
CA SER A 23 -14.97 -8.91 8.58
C SER A 23 -13.43 -8.90 8.62
N TRP A 24 -12.81 -8.08 9.46
CA TRP A 24 -11.36 -8.07 9.66
C TRP A 24 -10.80 -9.45 10.06
N SER A 25 -11.55 -10.19 10.89
CA SER A 25 -11.24 -11.56 11.29
C SER A 25 -11.26 -12.54 10.11
N GLU A 26 -12.22 -12.41 9.19
CA GLU A 26 -12.29 -13.23 7.97
C GLU A 26 -11.15 -12.91 7.02
N PHE A 27 -10.82 -11.63 6.88
CA PHE A 27 -9.69 -11.19 6.08
C PHE A 27 -8.36 -11.76 6.60
N LEU A 28 -8.16 -11.77 7.92
CA LEU A 28 -7.01 -12.43 8.55
C LEU A 28 -7.02 -13.94 8.35
N ALA A 29 -8.18 -14.58 8.49
CA ALA A 29 -8.31 -16.02 8.28
C ALA A 29 -7.99 -16.44 6.84
N LEU A 30 -8.35 -15.61 5.86
CA LEU A 30 -7.98 -15.79 4.45
C LEU A 30 -6.49 -15.60 4.20
N ASN A 31 -5.83 -14.84 5.06
CA ASN A 31 -4.41 -14.50 4.97
C ASN A 31 -3.62 -15.08 6.13
N SER A 32 -3.91 -16.33 6.50
CA SER A 32 -3.23 -17.06 7.58
C SER A 32 -1.73 -17.28 7.36
N GLN A 33 -1.23 -17.01 6.15
CA GLN A 33 0.19 -16.94 5.82
C GLN A 33 0.93 -15.78 6.50
N PHE A 34 0.21 -14.76 6.98
CA PHE A 34 0.79 -13.67 7.76
C PHE A 34 0.53 -13.92 9.25
N ASP A 35 1.49 -14.51 9.95
CA ASP A 35 1.44 -14.66 11.42
C ASP A 35 1.26 -13.32 12.14
N ASN A 36 1.86 -12.26 11.59
CA ASN A 36 1.81 -10.92 12.14
C ASN A 36 1.22 -9.95 11.11
N PRO A 37 -0.05 -9.55 11.26
CA PRO A 37 -0.70 -8.64 10.32
C PRO A 37 -0.12 -7.23 10.31
N SER A 38 0.60 -6.86 11.37
CA SER A 38 1.33 -5.60 11.49
C SER A 38 2.74 -5.65 10.87
N LEU A 39 3.24 -6.83 10.51
CA LEU A 39 4.58 -7.04 9.95
C LEU A 39 4.45 -7.67 8.57
N ILE A 40 4.14 -6.83 7.59
CA ILE A 40 4.16 -7.19 6.18
C ILE A 40 5.30 -6.49 5.46
N PHE A 41 5.70 -7.07 4.33
CA PHE A 41 6.83 -6.63 3.53
C PHE A 41 6.40 -6.48 2.07
N PRO A 42 6.98 -5.50 1.37
CA PRO A 42 6.76 -5.35 -0.06
C PRO A 42 7.13 -6.62 -0.82
N GLY A 43 6.32 -6.98 -1.81
CA GLY A 43 6.46 -8.21 -2.60
C GLY A 43 5.70 -9.41 -2.04
N GLN A 44 5.16 -9.34 -0.83
CA GLN A 44 4.25 -10.36 -0.31
C GLN A 44 2.87 -10.25 -0.96
N THR A 45 2.16 -11.37 -1.05
CA THR A 45 0.89 -11.47 -1.76
C THR A 45 -0.27 -11.68 -0.80
N VAL A 46 -1.23 -10.76 -0.81
CA VAL A 46 -2.44 -10.78 0.00
C VAL A 46 -3.59 -11.35 -0.81
N ASN A 47 -4.30 -12.30 -0.24
CA ASN A 47 -5.55 -12.82 -0.76
C ASN A 47 -6.68 -11.87 -0.40
N LEU A 48 -7.33 -11.33 -1.43
CA LEU A 48 -8.47 -10.42 -1.29
C LEU A 48 -9.78 -11.16 -1.58
N PRO A 49 -10.75 -11.16 -0.64
CA PRO A 49 -12.09 -11.67 -0.90
C PRO A 49 -12.92 -10.61 -1.64
N GLY A 50 -13.19 -10.85 -2.92
CA GLY A 50 -14.15 -10.01 -3.66
C GLY A 50 -13.59 -9.23 -4.84
N ASP A 51 -12.67 -9.80 -5.62
CA ASP A 51 -12.30 -9.21 -6.91
C ASP A 51 -13.25 -9.69 -8.02
N ALA A 52 -14.42 -9.07 -8.08
CA ALA A 52 -15.29 -9.13 -9.26
C ALA A 52 -15.78 -7.75 -9.73
N ALA A 53 -15.70 -6.67 -8.95
CA ALA A 53 -16.14 -5.37 -9.43
C ALA A 53 -15.62 -4.20 -8.58
N ALA A 54 -14.51 -3.58 -9.00
CA ALA A 54 -14.39 -2.13 -9.08
C ALA A 54 -13.00 -1.77 -9.60
N ALA A 55 -12.99 -1.01 -10.69
CA ALA A 55 -11.81 -0.43 -11.30
C ALA A 55 -10.97 0.40 -10.31
N ALA A 56 -9.67 0.41 -10.57
CA ALA A 56 -8.60 1.08 -9.82
C ALA A 56 -8.93 2.48 -9.27
N PRO A 57 -8.42 2.82 -8.08
CA PRO A 57 -7.72 4.07 -7.88
C PRO A 57 -6.23 3.83 -8.14
N THR A 58 -5.71 4.62 -9.06
CA THR A 58 -4.28 4.86 -9.32
C THR A 58 -3.43 4.91 -8.04
N PRO A 59 -2.17 4.46 -8.07
CA PRO A 59 -1.26 4.57 -6.94
C PRO A 59 -1.13 6.04 -6.54
N SER A 60 -1.69 6.41 -5.38
CA SER A 60 -1.29 7.64 -4.70
C SER A 60 0.06 7.37 -4.07
N ALA A 61 1.12 7.53 -4.85
CA ALA A 61 2.43 7.81 -4.29
C ALA A 61 2.29 9.04 -3.40
N PRO A 62 2.57 8.96 -2.08
CA PRO A 62 2.75 10.16 -1.29
C PRO A 62 3.98 10.85 -1.86
N ALA A 63 3.81 12.01 -2.50
CA ALA A 63 4.94 12.85 -2.84
C ALA A 63 5.63 13.28 -1.54
N PRO A 64 6.95 13.03 -1.35
CA PRO A 64 7.72 13.87 -0.47
C PRO A 64 8.20 15.05 -1.31
N ALA A 65 7.55 16.20 -1.17
CA ALA A 65 8.27 17.45 -1.33
C ALA A 65 8.93 17.77 0.02
N PRO A 66 10.25 17.99 0.04
CA PRO A 66 10.75 19.19 0.67
C PRO A 66 11.65 19.99 -0.28
N ALA A 67 11.35 21.28 -0.41
CA ALA A 67 12.26 22.35 -0.87
C ALA A 67 13.45 22.50 0.11
N PRO A 68 14.46 23.39 -0.08
CA PRO A 68 14.96 24.13 -1.25
C PRO A 68 16.43 23.77 -1.59
N ILE A 69 16.88 23.97 -2.83
CA ILE A 69 18.33 24.04 -3.14
C ILE A 69 18.72 25.51 -3.38
N ALA A 70 19.28 26.13 -2.34
CA ALA A 70 20.23 27.24 -2.44
C ALA A 70 21.41 26.89 -1.51
N PRO A 71 22.69 27.23 -1.81
CA PRO A 71 23.17 28.35 -2.64
C PRO A 71 24.28 28.03 -3.69
N ALA A 72 24.39 28.93 -4.68
CA ALA A 72 25.56 29.40 -5.49
C ALA A 72 26.56 28.38 -6.15
N PRO A 73 27.07 28.67 -7.36
CA PRO A 73 28.17 29.64 -7.46
C PRO A 73 27.96 30.71 -8.54
N THR A 74 28.29 31.95 -8.22
CA THR A 74 28.87 32.87 -9.20
C THR A 74 30.27 32.33 -9.55
N PRO A 75 30.62 32.22 -10.84
CA PRO A 75 31.71 33.06 -11.32
C PRO A 75 31.49 33.64 -12.73
N SER A 76 32.09 34.82 -12.90
CA SER A 76 32.31 35.65 -14.08
C SER A 76 32.41 34.98 -15.45
N ALA A 77 31.82 35.63 -16.45
CA ALA A 77 32.56 36.42 -17.45
C ALA A 77 31.69 37.60 -17.93
#